data_AF-K6ZC13-F1
#
_entry.id   AF-K6ZC13-F1
#
_cell.length_a   1.000
_cell.length_b   1.000
_cell.length_c   1.000
_cell.angle_alpha   90.00
_cell.angle_beta   90.00
_cell.angle_gamma   90.00
#
_symmetry.space_group_name_H-M   'P 1'
#
loop_
_entity.id
_entity.type
_entity.pdbx_description
1 polymer ?
#
loop_
_entity_poly.entity_id
_entity_poly.type
_entity_poly.pdbx_seq_one_letter_code
_entity_poly.pdbx_strand_id
1 'polypeptide(L)'
;MNEKDESLCKRSFEKAYLWALPRNSIRELVRIYNTSEEYIESEDKVLNKILSDLEAINIPRTPQNCLTLLKISEDKFDDSPINRPDMISRVLNYIFNTGYIPKYKTRPDLMDTEHTMGYFCELMLKNKNYLFTEQNFIKTLTKFCKDNEIDLDVIVIFQILRDNNILAHRGEFYYFKFSYWVFYFAAHRMLNNERFASYILSDMNYINYPEIIEFYTGIDRKRTDALNQITQDLRGIRNTVVEKCNFPIDFNVFDNLQWLPTADGVAKLESDLTNGILNSDLPDEIKDAYADKSYDQVKPLRQNITHILETYSFLRLMKAIHSGALTLRNSNYGELKARHNLLDELLLSWGQLSNVLTTLSPVLSKNGYFEIDGATFSLTDDFGEEDSEERVKNIIVSIPANIIKWFGKDVFSQKIGTTLLNRAETETNLLNQHLLNLLIIENRPKGWDVYIQNYISKSHKNSYYLMDLYSSLKNEYRYSFASNKSLVSLKKLIKSSLSKHEFGNEKKSNRIADNRLPTRDESSL
;
A
#
# COMPACT_ATOMS: atom_id res chain seq x y z
N MET A 1 4.37 25.83 51.51
CA MET A 1 3.88 24.50 51.08
C MET A 1 3.87 23.63 52.31
N ASN A 2 2.71 23.10 52.69
CA ASN A 2 2.57 22.27 53.90
C ASN A 2 3.19 20.89 53.65
N GLU A 3 3.79 20.28 54.68
CA GLU A 3 4.37 18.91 54.64
C GLU A 3 3.40 17.82 54.12
N LYS A 4 2.08 18.07 54.15
CA LYS A 4 1.08 17.20 53.53
C LYS A 4 1.21 17.11 52.00
N ASP A 5 1.63 18.17 51.32
CA ASP A 5 1.71 18.22 49.85
C ASP A 5 2.92 17.44 49.32
N GLU A 6 4.02 17.34 50.09
CA GLU A 6 5.19 16.53 49.72
C GLU A 6 4.92 15.02 49.80
N SER A 7 3.99 14.59 50.66
CA SER A 7 3.62 13.18 50.83
C SER A 7 2.78 12.60 49.67
N LEU A 8 2.09 13.46 48.90
CA LEU A 8 1.29 13.04 47.75
C LEU A 8 2.15 12.75 46.51
N CYS A 9 3.33 13.35 46.40
CA CYS A 9 4.25 13.20 45.26
C CYS A 9 5.10 11.90 45.29
N LYS A 10 4.96 11.04 46.31
CA LYS A 10 5.71 9.77 46.44
C LYS A 10 4.88 8.51 46.19
N ARG A 11 3.68 8.62 45.61
CA ARG A 11 2.87 7.44 45.27
C ARG A 11 3.40 6.78 44.00
N SER A 12 3.93 5.57 44.13
CA SER A 12 4.21 4.70 42.99
C SER A 12 2.91 4.08 42.49
N PHE A 13 2.53 4.35 41.25
CA PHE A 13 1.39 3.71 40.61
C PHE A 13 1.88 2.57 39.73
N GLU A 14 1.23 1.42 39.85
CA GLU A 14 1.38 0.35 38.89
C GLU A 14 0.61 0.74 37.61
N LYS A 15 1.31 0.75 36.48
CA LYS A 15 0.71 1.06 35.17
C LYS A 15 0.31 -0.24 34.50
N ALA A 16 -0.99 -0.48 34.41
CA ALA A 16 -1.54 -1.51 33.53
C ALA A 16 -1.84 -0.90 32.15
N TYR A 17 -1.62 -1.70 31.10
CA TYR A 17 -1.92 -1.33 29.71
C TYR A 17 -2.96 -2.28 29.14
N LEU A 18 -3.95 -1.74 28.45
CA LEU A 18 -4.90 -2.55 27.68
C LEU A 18 -4.30 -2.85 26.30
N TRP A 19 -4.07 -4.12 26.02
CA TRP A 19 -3.52 -4.57 24.75
C TRP A 19 -4.61 -4.84 23.72
N ALA A 20 -4.24 -4.79 22.44
CA ALA A 20 -5.13 -5.18 21.35
C ALA A 20 -5.49 -6.67 21.46
N LEU A 21 -6.71 -7.02 21.06
CA LEU A 21 -7.17 -8.40 21.05
C LEU A 21 -6.30 -9.26 20.13
N PRO A 22 -5.76 -10.39 20.63
CA PRO A 22 -5.09 -11.35 19.79
C PRO A 22 -6.09 -12.09 18.89
N ARG A 23 -5.59 -12.70 17.80
CA ARG A 23 -6.43 -13.36 16.78
C ARG A 23 -7.35 -14.44 17.36
N ASN A 24 -6.88 -15.20 18.35
CA ASN A 24 -7.68 -16.22 19.05
C ASN A 24 -8.85 -15.61 19.83
N SER A 25 -8.67 -14.47 20.51
CA SER A 25 -9.76 -13.78 21.20
C SER A 25 -10.79 -13.20 20.23
N ILE A 26 -10.35 -12.73 19.05
CA ILE A 26 -11.28 -12.31 18.00
C ILE A 26 -12.05 -13.51 17.46
N ARG A 27 -11.41 -14.66 17.26
CA ARG A 27 -12.09 -15.90 16.86
C ARG A 27 -13.15 -16.31 17.88
N GLU A 28 -12.85 -16.23 19.16
CA GLU A 28 -13.82 -16.50 20.23
C GLU A 28 -15.00 -15.52 20.17
N LEU A 29 -14.74 -14.23 19.96
CA LEU A 29 -15.77 -13.20 19.82
C LEU A 29 -16.66 -13.46 18.59
N VAL A 30 -16.07 -13.82 17.44
CA VAL A 30 -16.80 -14.22 16.21
C VAL A 30 -17.68 -15.44 16.48
N ARG A 31 -17.13 -16.47 17.13
CA ARG A 31 -17.86 -17.71 17.45
C ARG A 31 -19.03 -17.44 18.37
N ILE A 32 -18.83 -16.67 19.44
CA ILE A 32 -19.91 -16.28 20.36
C ILE A 32 -20.98 -15.53 19.58
N TYR A 33 -20.61 -14.50 18.82
CA TYR A 33 -21.55 -13.69 18.04
C TYR A 33 -22.39 -14.54 17.06
N ASN A 34 -21.73 -15.38 16.25
CA ASN A 34 -22.40 -16.27 15.29
C ASN A 34 -23.34 -17.27 15.96
N THR A 35 -23.13 -17.59 17.23
CA THR A 35 -23.94 -18.56 17.98
C THR A 35 -25.07 -17.88 18.75
N SER A 36 -24.83 -16.70 19.32
CA SER A 36 -25.74 -16.05 20.26
C SER A 36 -26.53 -14.89 19.69
N GLU A 37 -26.05 -14.23 18.63
CA GLU A 37 -26.67 -13.03 18.06
C GLU A 37 -27.27 -13.31 16.68
N GLU A 38 -26.43 -13.38 15.64
CA GLU A 38 -26.86 -13.61 14.25
C GLU A 38 -25.78 -14.41 13.52
N TYR A 39 -26.18 -15.45 12.78
CA TYR A 39 -25.25 -16.22 11.97
C TYR A 39 -24.88 -15.45 10.71
N ILE A 40 -23.61 -15.05 10.60
CA ILE A 40 -23.09 -14.31 9.44
C ILE A 40 -22.62 -15.27 8.35
N GLU A 41 -21.58 -16.06 8.65
CA GLU A 41 -20.95 -17.07 7.79
C GLU A 41 -19.96 -17.92 8.62
N SER A 42 -19.28 -18.91 8.01
CA SER A 42 -18.25 -19.73 8.65
C SER A 42 -17.19 -18.92 9.40
N GLU A 43 -16.82 -19.41 10.58
CA GLU A 43 -15.97 -18.69 11.55
C GLU A 43 -14.65 -18.20 10.93
N ASP A 44 -13.98 -19.02 10.10
CA ASP A 44 -12.72 -18.63 9.47
C ASP A 44 -12.88 -17.52 8.44
N LYS A 45 -13.99 -17.53 7.67
CA LYS A 45 -14.27 -16.45 6.71
C LYS A 45 -14.56 -15.14 7.44
N VAL A 46 -15.41 -15.18 8.47
CA VAL A 46 -15.76 -13.99 9.26
C VAL A 46 -14.52 -13.47 10.00
N LEU A 47 -13.74 -14.33 10.66
CA LEU A 47 -12.50 -13.94 11.34
C LEU A 47 -11.50 -13.25 10.40
N ASN A 48 -11.23 -13.86 9.25
CA ASN A 48 -10.30 -13.28 8.27
C ASN A 48 -10.82 -11.94 7.74
N LYS A 49 -12.14 -11.83 7.53
CA LYS A 49 -12.78 -10.58 7.11
C LYS A 49 -12.61 -9.48 8.16
N ILE A 50 -12.94 -9.74 9.42
CA ILE A 50 -12.81 -8.76 10.51
C ILE A 50 -11.34 -8.30 10.68
N LEU A 51 -10.38 -9.23 10.65
CA LEU A 51 -8.96 -8.87 10.75
C LEU A 51 -8.50 -8.01 9.59
N SER A 52 -8.88 -8.38 8.36
CA SER A 52 -8.57 -7.63 7.15
C SER A 52 -9.19 -6.23 7.19
N ASP A 53 -10.44 -6.10 7.67
CA ASP A 53 -11.13 -4.80 7.80
C ASP A 53 -10.48 -3.90 8.83
N LEU A 54 -10.12 -4.42 10.01
CA LEU A 54 -9.41 -3.67 11.04
C LEU A 54 -8.04 -3.16 10.55
N GLU A 55 -7.30 -4.01 9.85
CA GLU A 55 -6.01 -3.66 9.24
C GLU A 55 -6.17 -2.64 8.12
N ALA A 56 -7.18 -2.81 7.25
CA ALA A 56 -7.44 -1.88 6.17
C ALA A 56 -7.80 -0.49 6.69
N ILE A 57 -8.66 -0.35 7.70
CA ILE A 57 -8.97 0.97 8.29
C ILE A 57 -7.79 1.52 9.10
N ASN A 58 -6.83 0.66 9.48
CA ASN A 58 -5.77 0.97 10.42
C ASN A 58 -6.34 1.38 11.80
N ILE A 59 -7.29 0.59 12.32
CA ILE A 59 -7.86 0.77 13.67
C ILE A 59 -7.44 -0.36 14.61
N PRO A 60 -7.25 -0.08 15.91
CA PRO A 60 -6.82 -1.09 16.87
C PRO A 60 -7.86 -2.20 17.01
N ARG A 61 -7.39 -3.43 17.25
CA ARG A 61 -8.23 -4.60 17.50
C ARG A 61 -8.84 -4.52 18.90
N THR A 62 -9.89 -3.73 19.06
CA THR A 62 -10.65 -3.62 20.32
C THR A 62 -11.94 -4.43 20.23
N PRO A 63 -12.51 -4.89 21.37
CA PRO A 63 -13.81 -5.56 21.37
C PRO A 63 -14.88 -4.73 20.65
N GLN A 64 -14.91 -3.42 20.91
CA GLN A 64 -15.88 -2.50 20.29
C GLN A 64 -15.74 -2.47 18.77
N ASN A 65 -14.52 -2.31 18.25
CA ASN A 65 -14.31 -2.25 16.79
C ASN A 65 -14.67 -3.60 16.13
N CYS A 66 -14.36 -4.73 16.77
CA CYS A 66 -14.74 -6.05 16.27
C CYS A 66 -16.26 -6.22 16.23
N LEU A 67 -16.97 -5.83 17.30
CA LEU A 67 -18.43 -5.92 17.38
C LEU A 67 -19.11 -5.01 16.37
N THR A 68 -18.62 -3.78 16.15
CA THR A 68 -19.15 -2.89 15.13
C THR A 68 -19.04 -3.50 13.72
N LEU A 69 -17.89 -4.10 13.39
CA LEU A 69 -17.69 -4.74 12.08
C LEU A 69 -18.54 -6.02 11.92
N LEU A 70 -18.72 -6.80 12.99
CA LEU A 70 -19.63 -7.94 13.01
C LEU A 70 -21.06 -7.49 12.77
N LYS A 71 -21.50 -6.42 13.45
CA LYS A 71 -22.86 -5.90 13.30
C LYS A 71 -23.15 -5.41 11.88
N ILE A 72 -22.17 -4.76 11.24
CA ILE A 72 -22.25 -4.32 9.84
C ILE A 72 -22.30 -5.52 8.87
N SER A 73 -21.71 -6.65 9.27
CA SER A 73 -21.63 -7.85 8.45
C SER A 73 -22.94 -8.65 8.41
N GLU A 74 -23.89 -8.39 9.32
CA GLU A 74 -25.21 -9.05 9.33
C GLU A 74 -26.00 -8.81 8.06
N ASP A 75 -26.05 -7.57 7.58
CA ASP A 75 -26.92 -7.20 6.45
C ASP A 75 -26.39 -7.69 5.10
N LYS A 76 -25.06 -7.60 4.89
CA LYS A 76 -24.38 -7.95 3.62
C LYS A 76 -22.94 -8.39 3.86
N PHE A 77 -22.76 -9.65 4.24
CA PHE A 77 -21.44 -10.27 4.27
C PHE A 77 -20.87 -10.41 2.85
N ASP A 78 -19.66 -9.88 2.65
CA ASP A 78 -18.88 -10.00 1.41
C ASP A 78 -17.42 -10.27 1.79
N ASP A 79 -16.90 -11.42 1.38
CA ASP A 79 -15.52 -11.86 1.64
C ASP A 79 -14.50 -11.31 0.60
N SER A 80 -14.95 -10.45 -0.31
CA SER A 80 -14.12 -9.79 -1.32
C SER A 80 -13.09 -8.80 -0.72
N PRO A 81 -11.95 -8.57 -1.40
CA PRO A 81 -10.98 -7.54 -1.03
C PRO A 81 -11.63 -6.16 -0.84
N ILE A 82 -11.20 -5.47 0.21
CA ILE A 82 -11.94 -4.40 0.86
C ILE A 82 -11.96 -3.12 0.04
N ASN A 83 -13.15 -2.59 -0.23
CA ASN A 83 -13.32 -1.18 -0.58
C ASN A 83 -13.44 -0.36 0.71
N ARG A 84 -12.32 0.21 1.19
CA ARG A 84 -12.28 0.99 2.45
C ARG A 84 -13.39 2.05 2.54
N PRO A 85 -13.65 2.89 1.51
CA PRO A 85 -14.75 3.85 1.55
C PRO A 85 -16.14 3.22 1.73
N ASP A 86 -16.42 2.07 1.11
CA ASP A 86 -17.72 1.38 1.28
C ASP A 86 -17.92 0.95 2.72
N MET A 87 -16.91 0.35 3.33
CA MET A 87 -17.01 -0.12 4.71
C MET A 87 -17.05 1.04 5.71
N ILE A 88 -16.35 2.16 5.47
CA ILE A 88 -16.53 3.38 6.29
C ILE A 88 -17.95 3.94 6.14
N SER A 89 -18.50 3.96 4.92
CA SER A 89 -19.88 4.38 4.68
C SER A 89 -20.88 3.52 5.44
N ARG A 90 -20.67 2.19 5.49
CA ARG A 90 -21.50 1.27 6.29
C ARG A 90 -21.38 1.54 7.79
N VAL A 91 -20.17 1.81 8.31
CA VAL A 91 -19.96 2.20 9.71
C VAL A 91 -20.73 3.48 10.03
N LEU A 92 -20.64 4.50 9.18
CA LEU A 92 -21.39 5.76 9.38
C LEU A 92 -22.90 5.52 9.31
N ASN A 93 -23.38 4.80 8.31
CA ASN A 93 -24.79 4.43 8.20
C ASN A 93 -25.29 3.75 9.48
N TYR A 94 -24.52 2.80 10.02
CA TYR A 94 -24.86 2.13 11.28
C TYR A 94 -24.92 3.13 12.45
N ILE A 95 -23.87 3.94 12.64
CA ILE A 95 -23.76 4.91 13.75
C ILE A 95 -24.91 5.92 13.74
N PHE A 96 -25.22 6.48 12.57
CA PHE A 96 -26.28 7.47 12.42
C PHE A 96 -27.68 6.86 12.57
N ASN A 97 -27.82 5.55 12.35
CA ASN A 97 -29.11 4.86 12.43
C ASN A 97 -29.40 4.14 13.77
N THR A 98 -28.41 3.91 14.62
CA THR A 98 -28.57 3.07 15.82
C THR A 98 -28.54 3.85 17.15
N GLY A 99 -28.16 5.13 17.11
CA GLY A 99 -28.18 6.01 18.29
C GLY A 99 -29.59 6.46 18.70
N TYR A 100 -29.82 6.55 20.03
CA TYR A 100 -31.02 7.20 20.58
C TYR A 100 -30.98 8.70 20.27
N ILE A 101 -32.01 9.19 19.59
CA ILE A 101 -32.22 10.61 19.33
C ILE A 101 -33.52 11.01 20.04
N PRO A 102 -33.52 12.05 20.90
CA PRO A 102 -34.74 12.51 21.55
C PRO A 102 -35.83 12.84 20.51
N LYS A 103 -37.09 12.50 20.80
CA LYS A 103 -38.22 12.62 19.84
C LYS A 103 -38.42 14.01 19.22
N TYR A 104 -37.93 15.07 19.87
CA TYR A 104 -38.04 16.45 19.40
C TYR A 104 -36.89 16.87 18.46
N LYS A 105 -35.90 16.01 18.24
CA LYS A 105 -34.80 16.25 17.31
C LYS A 105 -34.94 15.37 16.08
N THR A 106 -34.68 15.94 14.92
CA THR A 106 -34.68 15.19 13.65
C THR A 106 -33.38 14.42 13.53
N ARG A 107 -33.46 13.16 13.10
CA ARG A 107 -32.28 12.37 12.78
C ARG A 107 -31.62 12.98 11.52
N PRO A 108 -30.32 13.32 11.58
CA PRO A 108 -29.65 13.90 10.42
C PRO A 108 -29.54 12.86 9.30
N ASP A 109 -29.82 13.29 8.07
CA ASP A 109 -29.58 12.50 6.88
C ASP A 109 -28.07 12.30 6.68
N LEU A 110 -27.67 11.10 6.24
CA LEU A 110 -26.25 10.79 6.11
C LEU A 110 -25.62 11.57 4.95
N MET A 111 -26.29 11.74 3.82
CA MET A 111 -25.72 12.48 2.69
C MET A 111 -25.58 13.96 3.02
N ASP A 112 -26.56 14.56 3.68
CA ASP A 112 -26.47 15.94 4.16
C ASP A 112 -25.36 16.11 5.20
N THR A 113 -25.17 15.09 6.05
CA THR A 113 -24.06 15.06 7.00
C THR A 113 -22.72 14.95 6.30
N GLU A 114 -22.56 14.05 5.33
CA GLU A 114 -21.33 13.89 4.55
C GLU A 114 -20.98 15.17 3.80
N HIS A 115 -21.98 15.83 3.20
CA HIS A 115 -21.82 17.10 2.52
C HIS A 115 -21.34 18.21 3.47
N THR A 116 -22.02 18.36 4.61
CA THR A 116 -21.73 19.39 5.63
C THR A 116 -20.37 19.16 6.29
N MET A 117 -20.08 17.92 6.70
CA MET A 117 -18.80 17.54 7.29
C MET A 117 -17.65 17.66 6.29
N GLY A 118 -17.91 17.39 5.01
CA GLY A 118 -16.94 17.58 3.94
C GLY A 118 -16.48 19.02 3.82
N TYR A 119 -17.39 20.00 3.96
CA TYR A 119 -17.01 21.41 4.01
C TYR A 119 -16.11 21.74 5.21
N PHE A 120 -16.42 21.20 6.40
CA PHE A 120 -15.58 21.43 7.58
C PHE A 120 -14.18 20.84 7.41
N CYS A 121 -14.08 19.64 6.81
CA CYS A 121 -12.80 19.00 6.53
C CYS A 121 -12.00 19.72 5.43
N GLU A 122 -12.67 20.33 4.44
CA GLU A 122 -12.02 21.25 3.50
C GLU A 122 -11.34 22.42 4.24
N LEU A 123 -12.03 23.04 5.20
CA LEU A 123 -11.44 24.14 5.99
C LEU A 123 -10.24 23.67 6.81
N MET A 124 -10.32 22.49 7.43
CA MET A 124 -9.20 21.90 8.18
C MET A 124 -7.96 21.70 7.31
N LEU A 125 -8.16 21.12 6.11
CA LEU A 125 -7.07 20.82 5.18
C LEU A 125 -6.43 22.10 4.63
N LYS A 126 -7.23 23.09 4.24
CA LYS A 126 -6.73 24.38 3.74
C LYS A 126 -5.98 25.17 4.80
N ASN A 127 -6.51 25.18 6.03
CA ASN A 127 -5.94 25.96 7.13
C ASN A 127 -4.82 25.20 7.89
N LYS A 128 -4.61 23.92 7.57
CA LYS A 128 -3.71 23.01 8.30
C LYS A 128 -3.94 23.03 9.83
N ASN A 129 -5.20 23.20 10.24
CA ASN A 129 -5.60 23.23 11.64
C ASN A 129 -6.65 22.13 11.90
N TYR A 130 -6.27 21.15 12.73
CA TYR A 130 -7.08 19.97 13.03
C TYR A 130 -7.67 19.99 14.45
N LEU A 131 -7.47 21.09 15.19
CA LEU A 131 -8.04 21.31 16.52
C LEU A 131 -9.15 22.36 16.42
N PHE A 132 -10.28 22.10 17.05
CA PHE A 132 -11.43 23.01 17.02
C PHE A 132 -12.21 22.94 18.34
N THR A 133 -12.96 23.99 18.67
CA THR A 133 -13.89 23.96 19.81
C THR A 133 -15.29 23.57 19.35
N GLU A 134 -16.12 23.05 20.26
CA GLU A 134 -17.53 22.75 19.97
C GLU A 134 -18.29 23.98 19.44
N GLN A 135 -18.05 25.16 20.03
CA GLN A 135 -18.63 26.42 19.55
C GLN A 135 -18.19 26.76 18.13
N ASN A 136 -16.91 26.58 17.79
CA ASN A 136 -16.43 26.84 16.43
C ASN A 136 -17.07 25.87 15.42
N PHE A 137 -17.14 24.58 15.76
CA PHE A 137 -17.79 23.56 14.95
C PHE A 137 -19.24 23.92 14.64
N ILE A 138 -20.04 24.14 15.69
CA ILE A 138 -21.47 24.45 15.57
C ILE A 138 -21.65 25.74 14.77
N LYS A 139 -20.97 26.83 15.13
CA LYS A 139 -21.10 28.11 14.45
C LYS A 139 -20.75 28.03 12.96
N THR A 140 -19.67 27.32 12.63
CA THR A 140 -19.18 27.20 11.25
C THR A 140 -20.15 26.42 10.39
N LEU A 141 -20.59 25.26 10.88
CA LEU A 141 -21.48 24.39 10.12
C LEU A 141 -22.91 24.92 10.07
N THR A 142 -23.45 25.50 11.14
CA THR A 142 -24.78 26.13 11.10
C THR A 142 -24.81 27.29 10.11
N LYS A 143 -23.72 28.09 10.02
CA LYS A 143 -23.61 29.12 8.99
C LYS A 143 -23.60 28.51 7.58
N PHE A 144 -22.80 27.46 7.36
CA PHE A 144 -22.74 26.78 6.07
C PHE A 144 -24.10 26.20 5.65
N CYS A 145 -24.80 25.49 6.56
CA CYS A 145 -26.13 24.96 6.30
C CYS A 145 -27.11 26.08 5.94
N LYS A 146 -27.08 27.21 6.66
CA LYS A 146 -27.92 28.37 6.35
C LYS A 146 -27.62 28.98 4.98
N ASP A 147 -26.34 29.15 4.65
CA ASP A 147 -25.90 29.75 3.39
C ASP A 147 -26.21 28.86 2.17
N ASN A 148 -26.50 27.56 2.38
CA ASN A 148 -26.81 26.57 1.35
C ASN A 148 -28.23 25.98 1.47
N GLU A 149 -29.09 26.55 2.31
CA GLU A 149 -30.49 26.12 2.52
C GLU A 149 -30.65 24.64 2.93
N ILE A 150 -29.72 24.13 3.74
CA ILE A 150 -29.74 22.76 4.28
C ILE A 150 -30.39 22.77 5.66
N ASP A 151 -31.45 21.98 5.86
CA ASP A 151 -32.11 21.80 7.14
C ASP A 151 -31.45 20.65 7.94
N LEU A 152 -30.52 21.01 8.83
CA LEU A 152 -29.70 20.04 9.56
C LEU A 152 -29.39 20.49 10.99
N ASP A 153 -29.66 19.62 11.98
CA ASP A 153 -29.30 19.87 13.38
C ASP A 153 -27.82 19.51 13.62
N VAL A 154 -26.96 20.51 13.43
CA VAL A 154 -25.50 20.41 13.63
C VAL A 154 -25.12 19.96 15.05
N ILE A 155 -25.94 20.29 16.06
CA ILE A 155 -25.67 19.90 17.45
C ILE A 155 -25.83 18.38 17.60
N VAL A 156 -26.83 17.79 16.94
CA VAL A 156 -27.01 16.33 16.92
C VAL A 156 -25.85 15.63 16.24
N ILE A 157 -25.37 16.17 15.11
CA ILE A 157 -24.19 15.61 14.43
C ILE A 157 -22.99 15.60 15.36
N PHE A 158 -22.69 16.72 16.01
CA PHE A 158 -21.58 16.80 16.96
C PHE A 158 -21.70 15.76 18.08
N GLN A 159 -22.90 15.60 18.65
CA GLN A 159 -23.19 14.60 19.69
C GLN A 159 -22.95 13.19 19.18
N ILE A 160 -23.51 12.81 18.02
CA ILE A 160 -23.32 11.49 17.42
C ILE A 160 -21.84 11.19 17.20
N LEU A 161 -21.09 12.13 16.60
CA LEU A 161 -19.67 11.93 16.30
C LEU A 161 -18.82 11.80 17.58
N ARG A 162 -19.14 12.56 18.63
CA ARG A 162 -18.45 12.48 19.93
C ARG A 162 -18.78 11.18 20.64
N ASP A 163 -20.05 10.83 20.76
CA ASP A 163 -20.52 9.68 21.53
C ASP A 163 -20.07 8.35 20.89
N ASN A 164 -19.86 8.34 19.57
CA ASN A 164 -19.31 7.20 18.82
C ASN A 164 -17.77 7.23 18.66
N ASN A 165 -17.06 8.07 19.42
CA ASN A 165 -15.59 8.18 19.40
C ASN A 165 -14.98 8.51 18.03
N ILE A 166 -15.74 9.13 17.13
CA ILE A 166 -15.20 9.72 15.90
C ILE A 166 -14.41 10.99 16.26
N LEU A 167 -14.94 11.77 17.21
CA LEU A 167 -14.24 12.89 17.82
C LEU A 167 -13.65 12.50 19.17
N ALA A 168 -12.40 12.92 19.41
CA ALA A 168 -11.74 12.89 20.69
C ALA A 168 -11.56 14.33 21.20
N HIS A 169 -11.32 14.50 22.50
CA HIS A 169 -11.13 15.82 23.10
C HIS A 169 -9.86 15.87 23.96
N ARG A 170 -9.27 17.07 24.03
CA ARG A 170 -8.14 17.40 24.90
C ARG A 170 -8.35 18.80 25.46
N GLY A 171 -8.80 18.87 26.71
CA GLY A 171 -9.29 20.12 27.29
C GLY A 171 -10.51 20.62 26.52
N GLU A 172 -10.50 21.90 26.13
CA GLU A 172 -11.59 22.55 25.38
C GLU A 172 -11.59 22.26 23.87
N PHE A 173 -10.58 21.54 23.38
CA PHE A 173 -10.41 21.26 21.96
C PHE A 173 -10.84 19.84 21.61
N TYR A 174 -11.47 19.72 20.45
CA TYR A 174 -11.83 18.48 19.78
C TYR A 174 -10.97 18.27 18.55
N TYR A 175 -10.82 17.01 18.16
CA TYR A 175 -10.16 16.57 16.94
C TYR A 175 -10.74 15.23 16.48
N PHE A 176 -10.59 14.92 15.20
CA PHE A 176 -10.92 13.59 14.71
C PHE A 176 -9.95 12.57 15.30
N LYS A 177 -10.47 11.56 15.99
CA LYS A 177 -9.67 10.54 16.67
C LYS A 177 -8.73 9.81 15.70
N PHE A 178 -9.19 9.63 14.45
CA PHE A 178 -8.41 9.05 13.37
C PHE A 178 -8.49 9.96 12.13
N SER A 179 -7.36 10.14 11.44
CA SER A 179 -7.24 11.02 10.27
C SER A 179 -8.08 10.57 9.08
N TYR A 180 -8.34 9.27 8.94
CA TYR A 180 -9.15 8.75 7.84
C TYR A 180 -10.56 9.34 7.81
N TRP A 181 -11.12 9.78 8.94
CA TRP A 181 -12.41 10.47 8.98
C TRP A 181 -12.36 11.81 8.23
N VAL A 182 -11.27 12.57 8.43
CA VAL A 182 -11.05 13.84 7.73
C VAL A 182 -10.97 13.58 6.23
N PHE A 183 -10.19 12.57 5.83
CA PHE A 183 -9.99 12.24 4.41
C PHE A 183 -11.26 11.69 3.76
N TYR A 184 -12.06 10.89 4.47
CA TYR A 184 -13.32 10.37 3.99
C TYR A 184 -14.33 11.50 3.70
N PHE A 185 -14.56 12.39 4.67
CA PHE A 185 -15.47 13.53 4.47
C PHE A 185 -14.92 14.52 3.44
N ALA A 186 -13.61 14.77 3.42
CA ALA A 186 -12.99 15.61 2.40
C ALA A 186 -13.12 15.01 0.98
N ALA A 187 -13.05 13.69 0.82
CA ALA A 187 -13.28 13.04 -0.47
C ALA A 187 -14.72 13.25 -0.98
N HIS A 188 -15.72 13.17 -0.09
CA HIS A 188 -17.10 13.57 -0.41
C HIS A 188 -17.22 15.04 -0.82
N ARG A 189 -16.43 15.92 -0.19
CA ARG A 189 -16.36 17.33 -0.61
C ARG A 189 -15.74 17.49 -2.00
N MET A 190 -14.71 16.72 -2.34
CA MET A 190 -14.11 16.73 -3.68
C MET A 190 -15.14 16.33 -4.75
N LEU A 191 -15.98 15.33 -4.49
CA LEU A 191 -17.03 14.89 -5.44
C LEU A 191 -18.05 15.98 -5.74
N ASN A 192 -18.35 16.82 -4.74
CA ASN A 192 -19.40 17.84 -4.82
C ASN A 192 -18.85 19.26 -5.08
N ASN A 193 -17.53 19.44 -5.09
CA ASN A 193 -16.89 20.75 -5.26
C ASN A 193 -15.64 20.63 -6.12
N GLU A 194 -15.79 20.96 -7.41
CA GLU A 194 -14.69 20.91 -8.37
C GLU A 194 -13.50 21.76 -7.96
N ARG A 195 -13.72 22.95 -7.37
CA ARG A 195 -12.62 23.82 -6.93
C ARG A 195 -11.79 23.17 -5.82
N PHE A 196 -12.45 22.46 -4.90
CA PHE A 196 -11.75 21.72 -3.84
C PHE A 196 -11.06 20.47 -4.39
N ALA A 197 -11.69 19.74 -5.31
CA ALA A 197 -11.04 18.63 -6.01
C ALA A 197 -9.78 19.11 -6.73
N SER A 198 -9.86 20.20 -7.49
CA SER A 198 -8.72 20.81 -8.16
C SER A 198 -7.64 21.26 -7.18
N TYR A 199 -8.01 21.82 -6.03
CA TYR A 199 -7.04 22.21 -4.98
C TYR A 199 -6.28 21.01 -4.40
N ILE A 200 -6.94 19.88 -4.17
CA ILE A 200 -6.28 18.65 -3.66
C ILE A 200 -5.41 17.99 -4.74
N LEU A 201 -5.87 18.03 -5.99
CA LEU A 201 -5.19 17.42 -7.13
C LEU A 201 -4.03 18.28 -7.65
N SER A 202 -4.09 19.62 -7.49
CA SER A 202 -3.04 20.53 -7.92
C SER A 202 -1.78 20.38 -7.08
N ASP A 203 -0.63 20.59 -7.72
CA ASP A 203 0.70 20.60 -7.09
C ASP A 203 1.02 19.35 -6.26
N MET A 204 0.37 18.23 -6.60
CA MET A 204 0.45 16.98 -5.85
C MET A 204 0.09 17.11 -4.36
N ASN A 205 -0.81 18.04 -3.99
CA ASN A 205 -1.23 18.24 -2.60
C ASN A 205 -1.70 16.95 -1.91
N TYR A 206 -2.27 16.02 -2.68
CA TYR A 206 -2.67 14.69 -2.23
C TYR A 206 -1.53 13.80 -1.73
N ILE A 207 -0.26 14.04 -2.08
CA ILE A 207 0.88 13.25 -1.56
C ILE A 207 0.95 13.31 -0.03
N ASN A 208 0.53 14.43 0.55
CA ASN A 208 0.49 14.61 2.00
C ASN A 208 -0.61 13.77 2.66
N TYR A 209 -1.60 13.32 1.87
CA TYR A 209 -2.83 12.68 2.34
C TYR A 209 -3.27 11.56 1.36
N PRO A 210 -2.44 10.53 1.09
CA PRO A 210 -2.73 9.55 0.04
C PRO A 210 -4.09 8.86 0.19
N GLU A 211 -4.57 8.72 1.42
CA GLU A 211 -5.88 8.15 1.73
C GLU A 211 -7.05 8.99 1.16
N ILE A 212 -6.89 10.30 0.96
CA ILE A 212 -7.94 11.13 0.36
C ILE A 212 -8.23 10.70 -1.08
N ILE A 213 -7.20 10.31 -1.82
CA ILE A 213 -7.32 9.82 -3.20
C ILE A 213 -7.94 8.43 -3.22
N GLU A 214 -7.57 7.58 -2.26
CA GLU A 214 -8.22 6.28 -2.09
C GLU A 214 -9.73 6.44 -1.88
N PHE A 215 -10.14 7.33 -0.98
CA PHE A 215 -11.56 7.59 -0.74
C PHE A 215 -12.24 8.23 -1.94
N TYR A 216 -11.62 9.25 -2.55
CA TYR A 216 -12.18 9.95 -3.71
C TYR A 216 -12.49 9.00 -4.88
N THR A 217 -11.54 8.13 -5.20
CA THR A 217 -11.65 7.14 -6.29
C THR A 217 -12.43 5.89 -5.90
N GLY A 218 -12.50 5.57 -4.61
CA GLY A 218 -13.23 4.42 -4.10
C GLY A 218 -14.72 4.68 -3.86
N ILE A 219 -15.11 5.93 -3.58
CA ILE A 219 -16.51 6.37 -3.49
C ILE A 219 -17.12 6.43 -4.90
N ASP A 220 -16.44 7.10 -5.85
CA ASP A 220 -16.83 7.07 -7.26
C ASP A 220 -15.75 6.43 -8.14
N ARG A 221 -16.13 5.35 -8.81
CA ARG A 221 -15.24 4.52 -9.63
C ARG A 221 -15.04 5.07 -11.05
N LYS A 222 -15.64 6.22 -11.39
CA LYS A 222 -15.57 6.89 -12.71
C LYS A 222 -14.56 8.04 -12.78
N ARG A 223 -13.67 8.19 -11.79
CA ARG A 223 -12.77 9.34 -11.62
C ARG A 223 -11.64 9.39 -12.64
N THR A 224 -11.98 9.70 -13.89
CA THR A 224 -11.06 9.93 -15.02
C THR A 224 -10.21 11.19 -14.82
N ASP A 225 -10.75 12.19 -14.14
CA ASP A 225 -10.03 13.39 -13.68
C ASP A 225 -8.81 13.02 -12.82
N ALA A 226 -9.00 12.17 -11.81
CA ALA A 226 -7.90 11.68 -10.96
C ALA A 226 -6.91 10.83 -11.77
N LEU A 227 -7.39 9.94 -12.66
CA LEU A 227 -6.53 9.15 -13.54
C LEU A 227 -5.60 10.05 -14.35
N ASN A 228 -6.14 11.09 -14.99
CA ASN A 228 -5.36 11.98 -15.85
C ASN A 228 -4.37 12.85 -15.05
N GLN A 229 -4.81 13.49 -13.97
CA GLN A 229 -3.93 14.37 -13.19
C GLN A 229 -2.80 13.57 -12.54
N ILE A 230 -3.09 12.44 -11.90
CA ILE A 230 -2.07 11.63 -11.23
C ILE A 230 -1.10 11.02 -12.25
N THR A 231 -1.57 10.67 -13.45
CA THR A 231 -0.67 10.25 -14.55
C THR A 231 0.31 11.36 -14.90
N GLN A 232 -0.16 12.60 -15.05
CA GLN A 232 0.69 13.75 -15.38
C GLN A 232 1.69 14.04 -14.26
N ASP A 233 1.24 14.05 -13.02
CA ASP A 233 2.07 14.29 -11.84
C ASP A 233 3.14 13.20 -11.67
N LEU A 234 2.75 11.92 -11.79
CA LEU A 234 3.66 10.78 -11.70
C LEU A 234 4.72 10.84 -12.80
N ARG A 235 4.32 11.17 -14.03
CA ARG A 235 5.26 11.39 -15.13
C ARG A 235 6.23 12.53 -14.82
N GLY A 236 5.72 13.66 -14.32
CA GLY A 236 6.52 14.83 -13.96
C GLY A 236 7.57 14.51 -12.90
N ILE A 237 7.15 13.92 -11.78
CA ILE A 237 8.07 13.59 -10.68
C ILE A 237 9.06 12.48 -11.06
N ARG A 238 8.63 11.48 -11.85
CA ARG A 238 9.53 10.47 -12.39
C ARG A 238 10.59 11.11 -13.28
N ASN A 239 10.20 12.01 -14.19
CA ASN A 239 11.16 12.71 -15.04
C ASN A 239 12.15 13.53 -14.21
N THR A 240 11.71 14.21 -13.15
CA THR A 240 12.62 14.89 -12.21
C THR A 240 13.61 13.94 -11.56
N VAL A 241 13.17 12.73 -11.15
CA VAL A 241 14.07 11.71 -10.58
C VAL A 241 15.02 11.18 -11.65
N VAL A 242 14.56 10.94 -12.88
CA VAL A 242 15.40 10.52 -14.01
C VAL A 242 16.47 11.57 -14.30
N GLU A 243 16.11 12.85 -14.37
CA GLU A 243 17.04 13.96 -14.60
C GLU A 243 18.06 14.09 -13.45
N LYS A 244 17.62 13.97 -12.20
CA LYS A 244 18.51 14.03 -11.02
C LYS A 244 19.47 12.84 -10.95
N CYS A 245 19.01 11.64 -11.31
CA CYS A 245 19.85 10.45 -11.28
C CYS A 245 20.73 10.34 -12.54
N ASN A 246 20.27 10.85 -13.68
CA ASN A 246 20.94 10.82 -14.97
C ASN A 246 21.47 9.41 -15.35
N PHE A 247 20.62 8.38 -15.20
CA PHE A 247 20.99 7.02 -15.61
C PHE A 247 21.05 6.92 -17.15
N PRO A 248 21.88 6.01 -17.71
CA PRO A 248 21.84 5.69 -19.13
C PRO A 248 20.44 5.30 -19.62
N ILE A 249 20.12 5.68 -20.87
CA ILE A 249 18.78 5.54 -21.49
C ILE A 249 18.25 4.08 -21.47
N ASP A 250 19.14 3.08 -21.34
CA ASP A 250 18.80 1.65 -21.27
C ASP A 250 19.41 0.96 -20.03
N PHE A 251 19.56 1.68 -18.92
CA PHE A 251 20.09 1.08 -17.69
C PHE A 251 19.12 0.02 -17.14
N ASN A 252 19.47 -1.25 -17.35
CA ASN A 252 18.78 -2.42 -16.81
C ASN A 252 19.80 -3.54 -16.54
N VAL A 253 20.24 -3.67 -15.29
CA VAL A 253 21.22 -4.72 -14.91
C VAL A 253 20.64 -6.13 -14.99
N PHE A 254 19.31 -6.27 -14.97
CA PHE A 254 18.63 -7.57 -14.90
C PHE A 254 18.73 -8.36 -16.20
N ASP A 255 18.88 -7.69 -17.35
CA ASP A 255 19.03 -8.35 -18.65
C ASP A 255 20.34 -9.16 -18.76
N ASN A 256 21.37 -8.75 -18.02
CA ASN A 256 22.68 -9.40 -18.02
C ASN A 256 22.82 -10.48 -16.93
N LEU A 257 21.88 -10.54 -15.98
CA LEU A 257 21.84 -11.57 -14.95
C LEU A 257 21.36 -12.93 -15.52
N GLN A 258 21.95 -14.01 -15.00
CA GLN A 258 21.63 -15.38 -15.41
C GLN A 258 21.27 -16.27 -14.22
N TRP A 259 20.46 -17.30 -14.46
CA TRP A 259 20.07 -18.30 -13.45
C TRP A 259 21.32 -18.96 -12.84
N LEU A 260 22.31 -19.30 -13.67
CA LEU A 260 23.63 -19.75 -13.24
C LEU A 260 24.65 -18.82 -13.92
N PRO A 261 25.21 -17.83 -13.21
CA PRO A 261 26.09 -16.84 -13.82
C PRO A 261 27.42 -17.46 -14.26
N THR A 262 27.87 -17.09 -15.46
CA THR A 262 29.25 -17.36 -15.91
C THR A 262 30.19 -16.29 -15.34
N ALA A 263 31.49 -16.59 -15.24
CA ALA A 263 32.49 -15.60 -14.80
C ALA A 263 32.43 -14.29 -15.63
N ASP A 264 32.24 -14.40 -16.95
CA ASP A 264 32.08 -13.24 -17.86
C ASP A 264 30.79 -12.45 -17.58
N GLY A 265 29.70 -13.10 -17.18
CA GLY A 265 28.44 -12.45 -16.83
C GLY A 265 28.53 -11.64 -15.54
N VAL A 266 29.29 -12.14 -14.56
CA VAL A 266 29.58 -11.44 -13.31
C VAL A 266 30.42 -10.18 -13.57
N ALA A 267 31.49 -10.31 -14.35
CA ALA A 267 32.33 -9.16 -14.73
C ALA A 267 31.56 -8.09 -15.51
N LYS A 268 30.62 -8.50 -16.38
CA LYS A 268 29.76 -7.57 -17.11
C LYS A 268 28.79 -6.83 -16.18
N LEU A 269 28.19 -7.51 -15.22
CA LEU A 269 27.32 -6.88 -14.22
C LEU A 269 28.08 -5.86 -13.37
N GLU A 270 29.29 -6.19 -12.94
CA GLU A 270 30.17 -5.27 -12.21
C GLU A 270 30.52 -4.04 -13.05
N SER A 271 30.84 -4.25 -14.32
CA SER A 271 31.06 -3.16 -15.29
C SER A 271 29.82 -2.29 -15.44
N ASP A 272 28.63 -2.87 -15.62
CA ASP A 272 27.39 -2.12 -15.81
C ASP A 272 27.00 -1.33 -14.56
N LEU A 273 27.19 -1.92 -13.36
CA LEU A 273 26.94 -1.25 -12.08
C LEU A 273 27.95 -0.12 -11.84
N THR A 274 29.23 -0.36 -12.13
CA THR A 274 30.29 0.65 -12.01
C THR A 274 30.06 1.80 -12.98
N ASN A 275 29.75 1.50 -14.25
CA ASN A 275 29.46 2.51 -15.26
C ASN A 275 28.16 3.26 -14.95
N GLY A 276 27.15 2.59 -14.40
CA GLY A 276 25.90 3.21 -13.95
C GLY A 276 26.14 4.21 -12.82
N ILE A 277 26.97 3.87 -11.83
CA ILE A 277 27.32 4.76 -10.72
C ILE A 277 28.18 5.94 -11.20
N LEU A 278 29.27 5.66 -11.91
CA LEU A 278 30.24 6.69 -12.33
C LEU A 278 29.67 7.72 -13.30
N ASN A 279 28.73 7.32 -14.15
CA ASN A 279 28.10 8.22 -15.14
C ASN A 279 26.76 8.81 -14.67
N SER A 280 26.32 8.49 -13.45
CA SER A 280 25.10 9.08 -12.85
C SER A 280 25.39 10.41 -12.16
N ASP A 281 24.36 11.22 -11.97
CA ASP A 281 24.40 12.46 -11.17
C ASP A 281 23.92 12.24 -9.72
N LEU A 282 24.06 11.01 -9.21
CA LEU A 282 23.80 10.72 -7.80
C LEU A 282 24.64 11.61 -6.88
N PRO A 283 24.13 11.98 -5.67
CA PRO A 283 24.83 12.83 -4.72
C PRO A 283 26.27 12.40 -4.46
N ASP A 284 27.18 13.36 -4.25
CA ASP A 284 28.61 13.11 -4.05
C ASP A 284 28.85 12.12 -2.90
N GLU A 285 27.99 12.11 -1.87
CA GLU A 285 28.04 11.16 -0.75
C GLU A 285 27.86 9.69 -1.19
N ILE A 286 27.17 9.43 -2.31
CA ILE A 286 26.93 8.09 -2.88
C ILE A 286 28.10 7.68 -3.79
N LYS A 287 28.66 8.63 -4.54
CA LYS A 287 29.85 8.42 -5.38
C LYS A 287 31.09 8.17 -4.52
N ASP A 288 31.25 8.92 -3.44
CA ASP A 288 32.31 8.77 -2.44
C ASP A 288 32.18 7.43 -1.69
N ALA A 289 30.96 7.01 -1.35
CA ALA A 289 30.71 5.69 -0.73
C ALA A 289 31.07 4.50 -1.64
N TYR A 290 30.98 4.64 -2.97
CA TYR A 290 31.42 3.64 -3.93
C TYR A 290 32.95 3.59 -4.09
N ALA A 291 33.62 4.75 -3.96
CA ALA A 291 35.08 4.86 -3.96
C ALA A 291 35.71 4.32 -2.66
N ASP A 292 35.03 4.47 -1.52
CA ASP A 292 35.48 4.08 -0.18
C ASP A 292 35.14 2.63 0.22
N LYS A 293 35.43 1.66 -0.68
CA LYS A 293 35.21 0.20 -0.46
C LYS A 293 35.89 -0.39 0.80
N SER A 294 36.62 0.38 1.60
CA SER A 294 37.41 -0.12 2.75
C SER A 294 37.34 0.68 4.06
N TYR A 295 36.35 1.57 4.28
CA TYR A 295 36.32 2.43 5.47
C TYR A 295 35.03 2.36 6.31
N ASP A 296 35.15 2.29 7.66
CA ASP A 296 34.07 2.08 8.65
C ASP A 296 33.89 3.32 9.56
N GLN A 297 32.64 3.81 9.72
CA GLN A 297 32.31 4.95 10.59
C GLN A 297 30.92 4.85 11.25
N VAL A 298 30.88 4.23 12.43
CA VAL A 298 29.74 4.17 13.35
C VAL A 298 29.32 5.57 13.87
N LYS A 299 28.18 6.14 13.39
CA LYS A 299 27.16 6.89 14.19
C LYS A 299 25.98 7.48 13.36
N PRO A 300 24.77 7.66 13.96
CA PRO A 300 23.53 7.94 13.24
C PRO A 300 23.15 9.43 13.18
N LEU A 301 22.55 9.85 12.06
CA LEU A 301 21.89 11.16 11.90
C LEU A 301 20.39 11.03 12.19
N ARG A 302 19.86 11.95 13.00
CA ARG A 302 18.42 12.14 13.27
C ARG A 302 17.94 13.36 12.51
N GLN A 303 16.80 13.30 11.82
CA GLN A 303 16.07 14.52 11.43
C GLN A 303 14.54 14.36 11.51
N ASN A 304 13.90 15.48 11.83
CA ASN A 304 12.52 15.63 12.29
C ASN A 304 11.63 16.12 11.13
N ILE A 305 10.36 15.70 11.10
CA ILE A 305 9.43 15.86 9.97
C ILE A 305 8.58 17.12 10.15
N THR A 306 8.68 18.12 9.27
CA THR A 306 7.51 19.00 8.98
C THR A 306 7.58 19.94 7.75
N HIS A 307 8.69 20.11 7.04
CA HIS A 307 8.72 21.01 5.85
C HIS A 307 9.49 20.45 4.65
N ILE A 308 9.66 19.14 4.68
CA ILE A 308 10.74 18.42 4.04
C ILE A 308 10.34 18.06 2.59
N LEU A 309 9.12 17.56 2.34
CA LEU A 309 8.72 16.90 1.09
C LEU A 309 8.91 17.68 -0.22
N GLU A 310 8.87 19.02 -0.23
CA GLU A 310 9.05 19.82 -1.46
C GLU A 310 10.41 19.56 -2.14
N THR A 311 11.44 19.28 -1.35
CA THR A 311 12.82 19.01 -1.82
C THR A 311 13.02 17.54 -2.26
N TYR A 312 12.17 16.63 -1.75
CA TYR A 312 12.38 15.18 -1.82
C TYR A 312 11.66 14.49 -2.99
N SER A 313 12.22 14.64 -4.18
CA SER A 313 11.71 14.05 -5.42
C SER A 313 11.52 12.52 -5.36
N PHE A 314 12.40 11.77 -4.71
CA PHE A 314 12.33 10.31 -4.67
C PHE A 314 11.25 9.80 -3.71
N LEU A 315 11.16 10.36 -2.50
CA LEU A 315 10.05 10.07 -1.60
C LEU A 315 8.71 10.48 -2.22
N ARG A 316 8.65 11.62 -2.91
CA ARG A 316 7.47 12.03 -3.68
C ARG A 316 7.11 11.04 -4.79
N LEU A 317 8.10 10.51 -5.52
CA LEU A 317 7.87 9.46 -6.52
C LEU A 317 7.23 8.22 -5.87
N MET A 318 7.77 7.72 -4.76
CA MET A 318 7.20 6.55 -4.06
C MET A 318 5.75 6.80 -3.59
N LYS A 319 5.46 7.99 -3.06
CA LYS A 319 4.10 8.37 -2.65
C LYS A 319 3.16 8.53 -3.84
N ALA A 320 3.63 9.10 -4.95
CA ALA A 320 2.86 9.21 -6.19
C ALA A 320 2.57 7.83 -6.81
N ILE A 321 3.51 6.89 -6.75
CA ILE A 321 3.28 5.49 -7.14
C ILE A 321 2.15 4.89 -6.30
N HIS A 322 2.19 5.06 -4.98
CA HIS A 322 1.13 4.57 -4.09
C HIS A 322 -0.25 5.17 -4.42
N SER A 323 -0.35 6.50 -4.58
CA SER A 323 -1.61 7.15 -4.96
C SER A 323 -2.08 6.75 -6.37
N GLY A 324 -1.17 6.62 -7.33
CA GLY A 324 -1.48 6.16 -8.69
C GLY A 324 -1.98 4.73 -8.73
N ALA A 325 -1.37 3.85 -7.94
CA ALA A 325 -1.79 2.47 -7.77
C ALA A 325 -3.24 2.37 -7.27
N LEU A 326 -3.55 3.07 -6.17
CA LEU A 326 -4.89 3.13 -5.59
C LEU A 326 -5.91 3.72 -6.57
N THR A 327 -5.53 4.78 -7.29
CA THR A 327 -6.37 5.40 -8.32
C THR A 327 -6.70 4.44 -9.44
N LEU A 328 -5.71 3.72 -9.97
CA LEU A 328 -5.91 2.73 -11.01
C LEU A 328 -6.83 1.59 -10.55
N ARG A 329 -6.62 1.10 -9.33
CA ARG A 329 -7.40 0.03 -8.72
C ARG A 329 -8.87 0.42 -8.56
N ASN A 330 -9.13 1.62 -8.08
CA ASN A 330 -10.46 2.07 -7.69
C ASN A 330 -11.27 2.67 -8.86
N SER A 331 -10.62 3.37 -9.80
CA SER A 331 -11.26 4.03 -10.95
C SER A 331 -11.53 3.07 -12.13
N ASN A 332 -11.97 1.84 -11.87
CA ASN A 332 -12.10 0.81 -12.90
C ASN A 332 -13.26 1.05 -13.89
N TYR A 333 -14.13 2.05 -13.65
CA TYR A 333 -15.13 2.53 -14.60
C TYR A 333 -14.72 3.84 -15.29
N GLY A 334 -13.53 4.35 -14.99
CA GLY A 334 -12.92 5.46 -15.73
C GLY A 334 -12.53 5.06 -17.15
N GLU A 335 -12.20 6.06 -17.96
CA GLU A 335 -11.85 5.87 -19.38
C GLU A 335 -10.74 4.83 -19.56
N LEU A 336 -10.94 3.89 -20.49
CA LEU A 336 -10.00 2.80 -20.73
C LEU A 336 -8.60 3.32 -21.07
N LYS A 337 -8.52 4.35 -21.94
CA LYS A 337 -7.24 4.96 -22.34
C LYS A 337 -6.53 5.59 -21.15
N ALA A 338 -7.24 6.33 -20.29
CA ALA A 338 -6.67 6.93 -19.08
C ALA A 338 -6.12 5.87 -18.10
N ARG A 339 -6.84 4.74 -17.94
CA ARG A 339 -6.37 3.61 -17.12
C ARG A 339 -5.10 2.98 -17.67
N HIS A 340 -5.02 2.76 -18.97
CA HIS A 340 -3.81 2.22 -19.60
C HIS A 340 -2.63 3.19 -19.47
N ASN A 341 -2.85 4.49 -19.69
CA ASN A 341 -1.81 5.50 -19.51
C ASN A 341 -1.26 5.51 -18.08
N LEU A 342 -2.13 5.45 -17.06
CA LEU A 342 -1.68 5.40 -15.67
C LEU A 342 -0.90 4.11 -15.36
N LEU A 343 -1.36 2.97 -15.87
CA LEU A 343 -0.64 1.69 -15.73
C LEU A 343 0.76 1.76 -16.37
N ASP A 344 0.88 2.36 -17.56
CA ASP A 344 2.16 2.56 -18.24
C ASP A 344 3.11 3.42 -17.40
N GLU A 345 2.63 4.55 -16.87
CA GLU A 345 3.45 5.41 -16.03
C GLU A 345 3.85 4.76 -14.69
N LEU A 346 2.97 3.93 -14.10
CA LEU A 346 3.29 3.13 -12.92
C LEU A 346 4.43 2.14 -13.18
N LEU A 347 4.37 1.41 -14.31
CA LEU A 347 5.42 0.45 -14.68
C LEU A 347 6.76 1.15 -14.92
N LEU A 348 6.76 2.28 -15.64
CA LEU A 348 7.96 3.08 -15.85
C LEU A 348 8.53 3.61 -14.53
N SER A 349 7.66 3.97 -13.58
CA SER A 349 8.07 4.45 -12.26
C SER A 349 8.63 3.33 -11.38
N TRP A 350 8.08 2.12 -11.45
CA TRP A 350 8.66 0.93 -10.81
C TRP A 350 10.01 0.54 -11.40
N GLY A 351 10.16 0.61 -12.73
CA GLY A 351 11.46 0.44 -13.39
C GLY A 351 12.49 1.46 -12.89
N GLN A 352 12.12 2.74 -12.83
CA GLN A 352 13.01 3.78 -12.30
C GLN A 352 13.39 3.54 -10.82
N LEU A 353 12.43 3.12 -10.00
CA LEU A 353 12.70 2.74 -8.61
C LEU A 353 13.67 1.56 -8.52
N SER A 354 13.51 0.57 -9.40
CA SER A 354 14.41 -0.60 -9.47
C SER A 354 15.85 -0.17 -9.79
N ASN A 355 16.00 0.76 -10.74
CA ASN A 355 17.29 1.29 -11.16
C ASN A 355 17.98 2.07 -10.03
N VAL A 356 17.25 2.94 -9.34
CA VAL A 356 17.78 3.64 -8.16
C VAL A 356 18.25 2.65 -7.11
N LEU A 357 17.40 1.70 -6.71
CA LEU A 357 17.74 0.72 -5.67
C LEU A 357 18.93 -0.15 -6.05
N THR A 358 19.01 -0.56 -7.32
CA THR A 358 20.14 -1.35 -7.83
C THR A 358 21.44 -0.60 -7.66
N THR A 359 21.43 0.69 -7.97
CA THR A 359 22.60 1.56 -7.88
C THR A 359 23.02 1.77 -6.42
N LEU A 360 22.07 1.72 -5.49
CA LEU A 360 22.30 1.87 -4.05
C LEU A 360 22.60 0.54 -3.32
N SER A 361 22.48 -0.60 -4.01
CA SER A 361 22.76 -1.93 -3.44
C SER A 361 24.15 -2.07 -2.78
N PRO A 362 25.25 -1.49 -3.31
CA PRO A 362 26.55 -1.52 -2.62
C PRO A 362 26.53 -0.84 -1.24
N VAL A 363 25.86 0.32 -1.14
CA VAL A 363 25.74 1.07 0.11
C VAL A 363 24.85 0.31 1.10
N LEU A 364 23.73 -0.24 0.63
CA LEU A 364 22.87 -1.13 1.41
C LEU A 364 23.61 -2.34 1.95
N SER A 365 24.42 -2.99 1.11
CA SER A 365 25.20 -4.18 1.47
C SER A 365 26.16 -3.89 2.62
N LYS A 366 26.83 -2.74 2.58
CA LYS A 366 27.81 -2.33 3.59
C LYS A 366 27.16 -1.90 4.91
N ASN A 367 26.18 -1.01 4.84
CA ASN A 367 25.65 -0.32 6.02
C ASN A 367 24.42 -1.02 6.61
N GLY A 368 23.78 -1.92 5.87
CA GLY A 368 22.50 -2.52 6.22
C GLY A 368 21.30 -1.55 6.10
N TYR A 369 21.54 -0.26 5.88
CA TYR A 369 20.52 0.75 5.64
C TYR A 369 21.06 1.91 4.81
N PHE A 370 20.16 2.68 4.19
CA PHE A 370 20.46 3.99 3.62
C PHE A 370 19.26 4.92 3.70
N GLU A 371 19.52 6.21 3.62
CA GLU A 371 18.50 7.26 3.47
C GLU A 371 18.84 8.08 2.23
N ILE A 372 17.90 8.23 1.31
CA ILE A 372 18.03 9.11 0.15
C ILE A 372 16.77 9.94 0.03
N ASP A 373 16.97 11.26 -0.07
CA ASP A 373 15.90 12.19 -0.44
C ASP A 373 14.60 11.92 0.38
N GLY A 374 14.75 11.80 1.71
CA GLY A 374 13.68 11.58 2.69
C GLY A 374 13.15 10.13 2.80
N ALA A 375 13.57 9.23 1.92
CA ALA A 375 13.18 7.81 1.95
C ALA A 375 14.28 6.97 2.62
N THR A 376 13.91 6.16 3.61
CA THR A 376 14.81 5.25 4.32
C THR A 376 14.55 3.81 3.92
N PHE A 377 15.62 3.04 3.71
CA PHE A 377 15.57 1.63 3.40
C PHE A 377 16.55 0.87 4.30
N SER A 378 16.16 -0.33 4.72
CA SER A 378 16.96 -1.19 5.59
C SER A 378 16.80 -2.65 5.19
N LEU A 379 17.88 -3.41 5.30
CA LEU A 379 17.86 -4.87 5.16
C LEU A 379 17.22 -5.48 6.42
N THR A 380 16.17 -6.28 6.23
CA THR A 380 15.43 -6.92 7.33
C THR A 380 15.71 -8.41 7.47
N ASP A 381 16.39 -8.99 6.50
CA ASP A 381 16.72 -10.42 6.40
C ASP A 381 18.24 -10.58 6.24
N ASP A 382 18.72 -11.82 6.36
CA ASP A 382 20.10 -12.17 6.08
C ASP A 382 20.33 -12.26 4.56
N PHE A 383 21.27 -11.47 4.06
CA PHE A 383 21.68 -11.45 2.64
C PHE A 383 23.06 -12.08 2.42
N GLY A 384 23.62 -12.74 3.45
CA GLY A 384 24.97 -13.32 3.49
C GLY A 384 25.97 -12.35 4.13
N GLU A 385 26.79 -12.84 5.07
CA GLU A 385 27.76 -12.02 5.82
C GLU A 385 29.21 -12.15 5.32
N GLU A 386 29.55 -13.21 4.57
CA GLU A 386 30.95 -13.60 4.32
C GLU A 386 31.57 -12.99 3.05
N ASP A 387 30.78 -12.65 2.02
CA ASP A 387 31.24 -12.01 0.78
C ASP A 387 30.38 -10.78 0.42
N SER A 388 31.01 -9.61 0.40
CA SER A 388 30.37 -8.34 0.06
C SER A 388 29.75 -8.33 -1.34
N GLU A 389 30.32 -9.08 -2.29
CA GLU A 389 29.83 -9.14 -3.67
C GLU A 389 28.60 -10.05 -3.80
N GLU A 390 28.62 -11.21 -3.15
CA GLU A 390 27.45 -12.10 -3.06
C GLU A 390 26.28 -11.40 -2.38
N ARG A 391 26.55 -10.64 -1.31
CA ARG A 391 25.53 -9.84 -0.62
C ARG A 391 24.89 -8.78 -1.53
N VAL A 392 25.69 -8.04 -2.31
CA VAL A 392 25.17 -7.07 -3.30
C VAL A 392 24.30 -7.77 -4.34
N LYS A 393 24.72 -8.92 -4.86
CA LYS A 393 23.94 -9.71 -5.83
C LYS A 393 22.60 -10.13 -5.23
N ASN A 394 22.59 -10.64 -3.99
CA ASN A 394 21.38 -11.04 -3.28
C ASN A 394 20.41 -9.88 -3.04
N ILE A 395 20.92 -8.68 -2.77
CA ILE A 395 20.12 -7.46 -2.66
C ILE A 395 19.49 -7.13 -4.02
N ILE A 396 20.28 -7.08 -5.09
CA ILE A 396 19.81 -6.71 -6.44
C ILE A 396 18.69 -7.65 -6.91
N VAL A 397 18.88 -8.97 -6.79
CA VAL A 397 17.87 -9.95 -7.23
C VAL A 397 16.57 -9.89 -6.42
N SER A 398 16.60 -9.29 -5.22
CA SER A 398 15.41 -9.14 -4.38
C SER A 398 14.61 -7.87 -4.70
N ILE A 399 15.15 -6.93 -5.48
CA ILE A 399 14.52 -5.63 -5.76
C ILE A 399 13.15 -5.80 -6.44
N PRO A 400 12.99 -6.57 -7.54
CA PRO A 400 11.68 -6.69 -8.19
C PRO A 400 10.60 -7.24 -7.26
N ALA A 401 10.93 -8.28 -6.47
CA ALA A 401 10.01 -8.85 -5.49
C ALA A 401 9.64 -7.84 -4.39
N ASN A 402 10.59 -7.03 -3.92
CA ASN A 402 10.34 -5.98 -2.93
C ASN A 402 9.42 -4.89 -3.45
N ILE A 403 9.58 -4.46 -4.71
CA ILE A 403 8.68 -3.48 -5.33
C ILE A 403 7.24 -4.01 -5.37
N ILE A 404 7.05 -5.27 -5.75
CA ILE A 404 5.72 -5.88 -5.73
C ILE A 404 5.19 -6.01 -4.30
N LYS A 405 6.03 -6.37 -3.33
CA LYS A 405 5.64 -6.42 -1.92
C LYS A 405 5.19 -5.04 -1.38
N TRP A 406 5.83 -3.95 -1.82
CA TRP A 406 5.51 -2.60 -1.37
C TRP A 406 4.26 -2.02 -2.02
N PHE A 407 4.03 -2.26 -3.32
CA PHE A 407 2.97 -1.58 -4.08
C PHE A 407 1.92 -2.51 -4.70
N GLY A 408 2.16 -3.81 -4.74
CA GLY A 408 1.32 -4.78 -5.44
C GLY A 408 -0.11 -4.84 -4.89
N LYS A 409 -0.27 -4.72 -3.58
CA LYS A 409 -1.58 -4.66 -2.91
C LYS A 409 -2.37 -3.38 -3.21
N ASP A 410 -1.66 -2.29 -3.51
CA ASP A 410 -2.30 -1.01 -3.85
C ASP A 410 -2.86 -1.02 -5.27
N VAL A 411 -2.16 -1.71 -6.19
CA VAL A 411 -2.59 -1.84 -7.58
C VAL A 411 -3.65 -2.92 -7.73
N PHE A 412 -3.42 -4.12 -7.18
CA PHE A 412 -4.20 -5.28 -7.56
C PHE A 412 -5.63 -5.27 -6.99
N SER A 413 -6.58 -5.59 -7.86
CA SER A 413 -7.87 -6.16 -7.51
C SER A 413 -8.28 -7.17 -8.58
N GLN A 414 -9.18 -8.11 -8.25
CA GLN A 414 -9.67 -9.08 -9.24
C GLN A 414 -10.28 -8.39 -10.48
N LYS A 415 -10.79 -7.16 -10.32
CA LYS A 415 -11.43 -6.38 -11.39
C LYS A 415 -10.44 -5.85 -12.43
N ILE A 416 -9.18 -5.64 -12.07
CA ILE A 416 -8.15 -5.17 -13.01
C ILE A 416 -7.32 -6.30 -13.62
N GLY A 417 -7.56 -7.55 -13.21
CA GLY A 417 -6.79 -8.72 -13.65
C GLY A 417 -6.69 -8.84 -15.18
N THR A 418 -7.80 -8.63 -15.90
CA THR A 418 -7.79 -8.64 -17.38
C THR A 418 -6.93 -7.52 -17.97
N THR A 419 -6.98 -6.31 -17.39
CA THR A 419 -6.14 -5.19 -17.84
C THR A 419 -4.66 -5.49 -17.66
N LEU A 420 -4.29 -6.08 -16.51
CA LEU A 420 -2.90 -6.49 -16.24
C LEU A 420 -2.42 -7.55 -17.22
N LEU A 421 -3.22 -8.61 -17.46
CA LEU A 421 -2.86 -9.67 -18.39
C LEU A 421 -2.67 -9.15 -19.82
N ASN A 422 -3.64 -8.38 -20.33
CA ASN A 422 -3.55 -7.79 -21.67
C ASN A 422 -2.31 -6.91 -21.82
N ARG A 423 -1.99 -6.12 -20.79
CA ARG A 423 -0.82 -5.25 -20.83
C ARG A 423 0.50 -6.03 -20.78
N ALA A 424 0.53 -7.13 -20.02
CA ALA A 424 1.69 -7.99 -19.88
C ALA A 424 1.97 -8.82 -21.16
N GLU A 425 0.94 -9.11 -21.96
CA GLU A 425 1.07 -9.76 -23.27
C GLU A 425 1.71 -8.86 -24.34
N THR A 426 1.52 -7.54 -24.24
CA THR A 426 2.07 -6.56 -25.20
C THR A 426 3.31 -5.83 -24.70
N GLU A 427 3.77 -6.10 -23.47
CA GLU A 427 4.98 -5.49 -22.90
C GLU A 427 6.25 -5.99 -23.60
N THR A 428 7.11 -5.05 -23.99
CA THR A 428 8.39 -5.32 -24.65
C THR A 428 9.58 -5.10 -23.73
N ASN A 429 9.45 -4.23 -22.72
CA ASN A 429 10.47 -4.04 -21.70
C ASN A 429 10.46 -5.24 -20.73
N LEU A 430 11.57 -5.99 -20.69
CA LEU A 430 11.65 -7.25 -19.95
C LEU A 430 11.49 -7.07 -18.44
N LEU A 431 12.03 -5.98 -17.86
CA LEU A 431 11.86 -5.68 -16.44
C LEU A 431 10.40 -5.36 -16.11
N ASN A 432 9.73 -4.52 -16.90
CA ASN A 432 8.32 -4.20 -16.70
C ASN A 432 7.43 -5.45 -16.85
N GLN A 433 7.72 -6.29 -17.85
CA GLN A 433 7.00 -7.55 -18.05
C GLN A 433 7.21 -8.48 -16.85
N HIS A 434 8.42 -8.52 -16.31
CA HIS A 434 8.74 -9.32 -15.13
C HIS A 434 8.03 -8.82 -13.87
N LEU A 435 8.00 -7.51 -13.62
CA LEU A 435 7.24 -6.92 -12.52
C LEU A 435 5.74 -7.25 -12.63
N LEU A 436 5.16 -7.19 -13.84
CA LEU A 436 3.80 -7.65 -14.08
C LEU A 436 3.63 -9.15 -13.79
N ASN A 437 4.58 -9.99 -14.22
CA ASN A 437 4.53 -11.43 -13.97
C ASN A 437 4.52 -11.75 -12.48
N LEU A 438 5.39 -11.10 -11.69
CA LEU A 438 5.45 -11.25 -10.23
C LEU A 438 4.11 -10.85 -9.60
N LEU A 439 3.55 -9.70 -9.98
CA LEU A 439 2.24 -9.25 -9.52
C LEU A 439 1.11 -10.25 -9.85
N ILE A 440 1.13 -10.80 -11.07
CA ILE A 440 0.16 -11.79 -11.56
C ILE A 440 0.28 -13.11 -10.79
N ILE A 441 1.50 -13.55 -10.45
CA ILE A 441 1.74 -14.79 -9.70
C ILE A 441 1.26 -14.70 -8.25
N GLU A 442 1.50 -13.56 -7.58
CA GLU A 442 1.04 -13.33 -6.22
C GLU A 442 -0.50 -13.30 -6.14
N ASN A 443 -1.13 -12.64 -7.11
CA ASN A 443 -2.56 -12.32 -7.03
C ASN A 443 -3.49 -13.24 -7.84
N ARG A 444 -2.93 -14.01 -8.78
CA ARG A 444 -3.60 -15.08 -9.53
C ARG A 444 -4.95 -14.69 -10.16
N PRO A 445 -5.02 -13.63 -10.98
CA PRO A 445 -6.24 -13.28 -11.70
C PRO A 445 -6.69 -14.40 -12.65
N LYS A 446 -7.96 -14.43 -13.06
CA LYS A 446 -8.48 -15.44 -13.98
C LYS A 446 -7.62 -15.51 -15.26
N GLY A 447 -7.06 -16.70 -15.56
CA GLY A 447 -6.20 -16.93 -16.72
C GLY A 447 -4.71 -16.76 -16.49
N TRP A 448 -4.29 -16.41 -15.26
CA TRP A 448 -2.88 -16.19 -14.90
C TRP A 448 -1.98 -17.37 -15.25
N ASP A 449 -2.42 -18.60 -15.00
CA ASP A 449 -1.60 -19.80 -15.14
C ASP A 449 -1.28 -20.13 -16.60
N VAL A 450 -2.26 -19.91 -17.50
CA VAL A 450 -2.06 -20.04 -18.94
C VAL A 450 -1.08 -18.99 -19.45
N TYR A 451 -1.26 -17.74 -19.02
CA TYR A 451 -0.37 -16.64 -19.39
C TYR A 451 1.08 -16.89 -18.94
N ILE A 452 1.29 -17.23 -17.66
CA ILE A 452 2.63 -17.51 -17.11
C ILE A 452 3.26 -18.74 -17.77
N GLN A 453 2.47 -19.77 -18.09
CA GLN A 453 2.97 -20.93 -18.84
C GLN A 453 3.50 -20.53 -20.23
N ASN A 454 2.79 -19.65 -20.93
CA ASN A 454 3.21 -19.14 -22.24
C ASN A 454 4.47 -18.27 -22.13
N TYR A 455 4.58 -17.46 -21.07
CA TYR A 455 5.79 -16.69 -20.79
C TYR A 455 7.00 -17.60 -20.60
N ILE A 456 6.90 -18.62 -19.72
CA ILE A 456 7.97 -19.62 -19.48
C ILE A 456 8.44 -20.28 -20.79
N SER A 457 7.52 -20.62 -21.70
CA SER A 457 7.89 -21.23 -22.98
C SER A 457 8.73 -20.29 -23.86
N LYS A 458 8.47 -18.98 -23.81
CA LYS A 458 9.17 -17.94 -24.58
C LYS A 458 10.48 -17.48 -23.93
N SER A 459 10.58 -17.53 -22.60
CA SER A 459 11.75 -17.08 -21.86
C SER A 459 13.01 -17.89 -22.20
N HIS A 460 14.16 -17.22 -22.21
CA HIS A 460 15.45 -17.88 -22.32
C HIS A 460 15.70 -18.76 -21.09
N LYS A 461 16.22 -19.99 -21.30
CA LYS A 461 16.36 -21.01 -20.25
C LYS A 461 17.24 -20.59 -19.06
N ASN A 462 18.15 -19.64 -19.27
CA ASN A 462 19.10 -19.17 -18.27
C ASN A 462 18.88 -17.70 -17.89
N SER A 463 17.78 -17.06 -18.31
CA SER A 463 17.56 -15.66 -17.92
C SER A 463 17.32 -15.52 -16.42
N TYR A 464 17.76 -14.39 -15.87
CA TYR A 464 17.36 -13.95 -14.54
C TYR A 464 15.84 -13.99 -14.34
N TYR A 465 15.09 -13.47 -15.30
CA TYR A 465 13.63 -13.40 -15.21
C TYR A 465 12.99 -14.78 -15.00
N LEU A 466 13.51 -15.83 -15.64
CA LEU A 466 12.99 -17.18 -15.44
C LEU A 466 13.36 -17.74 -14.06
N MET A 467 14.57 -17.43 -13.56
CA MET A 467 15.04 -17.80 -12.23
C MET A 467 14.19 -17.16 -11.14
N ASP A 468 14.00 -15.84 -11.21
CA ASP A 468 13.25 -15.09 -10.21
C ASP A 468 11.76 -15.45 -10.26
N LEU A 469 11.20 -15.68 -11.45
CA LEU A 469 9.85 -16.22 -11.62
C LEU A 469 9.70 -17.60 -10.96
N TYR A 470 10.68 -18.49 -11.11
CA TYR A 470 10.70 -19.79 -10.45
C TYR A 470 10.74 -19.66 -8.92
N SER A 471 11.57 -18.75 -8.40
CA SER A 471 11.66 -18.45 -6.96
C SER A 471 10.35 -17.91 -6.41
N SER A 472 9.70 -16.97 -7.11
CA SER A 472 8.38 -16.43 -6.76
C SER A 472 7.31 -17.52 -6.74
N LEU A 473 7.23 -18.39 -7.76
CA LEU A 473 6.30 -19.52 -7.78
C LEU A 473 6.50 -20.47 -6.60
N LYS A 474 7.75 -20.74 -6.21
CA LYS A 474 8.09 -21.57 -5.05
C LYS A 474 7.64 -20.93 -3.74
N ASN A 475 7.88 -19.64 -3.58
CA ASN A 475 7.47 -18.89 -2.39
C ASN A 475 5.95 -18.91 -2.26
N GLU A 476 5.21 -18.63 -3.34
CA GLU A 476 3.76 -18.73 -3.35
C GLU A 476 3.27 -20.15 -3.07
N TYR A 477 3.90 -21.17 -3.63
CA TYR A 477 3.54 -22.55 -3.31
C TYR A 477 3.79 -22.91 -1.85
N ARG A 478 4.84 -22.37 -1.23
CA ARG A 478 5.23 -22.71 0.14
C ARG A 478 4.38 -22.00 1.19
N TYR A 479 4.16 -20.69 1.02
CA TYR A 479 3.65 -19.82 2.09
C TYR A 479 2.26 -19.24 1.82
N SER A 480 1.75 -19.26 0.58
CA SER A 480 0.47 -18.63 0.29
C SER A 480 -0.74 -19.48 0.72
N PHE A 481 -1.80 -18.77 1.13
CA PHE A 481 -3.16 -19.32 1.32
C PHE A 481 -3.86 -19.53 -0.04
N ALA A 482 -3.28 -20.38 -0.88
CA ALA A 482 -3.79 -20.67 -2.21
C ALA A 482 -4.79 -21.85 -2.20
N SER A 483 -5.83 -21.76 -3.04
CA SER A 483 -6.79 -22.85 -3.25
C SER A 483 -6.12 -24.09 -3.86
N ASN A 484 -6.68 -25.28 -3.64
CA ASN A 484 -6.15 -26.53 -4.22
C ASN A 484 -5.92 -26.44 -5.74
N LYS A 485 -6.84 -25.79 -6.46
CA LYS A 485 -6.68 -25.53 -7.90
C LYS A 485 -5.43 -24.69 -8.20
N SER A 486 -5.24 -23.61 -7.44
CA SER A 486 -4.08 -22.73 -7.58
C SER A 486 -2.78 -23.45 -7.23
N LEU A 487 -2.78 -24.32 -6.21
CA LEU A 487 -1.62 -25.14 -5.83
C LEU A 487 -1.22 -26.12 -6.93
N VAL A 488 -2.20 -26.73 -7.62
CA VAL A 488 -1.93 -27.59 -8.78
C VAL A 488 -1.30 -26.78 -9.92
N SER A 489 -1.81 -25.58 -10.22
CA SER A 489 -1.22 -24.70 -11.23
C SER A 489 0.19 -24.24 -10.84
N LEU A 490 0.42 -23.83 -9.59
CA LEU A 490 1.75 -23.46 -9.07
C LEU A 490 2.74 -24.62 -9.20
N LYS A 491 2.37 -25.83 -8.74
CA LYS A 491 3.19 -27.05 -8.90
C LYS A 491 3.58 -27.30 -10.35
N LYS A 492 2.62 -27.19 -11.27
CA LYS A 492 2.87 -27.37 -12.71
C LYS A 492 3.86 -26.33 -13.23
N LEU A 493 3.67 -25.06 -12.90
CA LEU A 493 4.52 -23.97 -13.38
C LEU A 493 5.95 -24.05 -12.81
N ILE A 494 6.12 -24.41 -11.53
CA ILE A 494 7.45 -24.65 -10.92
C ILE A 494 8.21 -25.71 -11.72
N LYS A 495 7.55 -26.83 -12.04
CA LYS A 495 8.16 -27.90 -12.84
C LYS A 495 8.44 -27.46 -14.28
N SER A 496 7.55 -26.69 -14.88
CA SER A 496 7.74 -26.14 -16.23
C SER A 496 8.98 -25.24 -16.28
N SER A 497 9.14 -24.31 -15.33
CA SER A 497 10.31 -23.43 -15.25
C SER A 497 11.61 -24.23 -15.06
N LEU A 498 11.62 -25.21 -14.16
CA LEU A 498 12.80 -26.04 -13.93
C LEU A 498 13.14 -26.91 -15.14
N SER A 499 12.13 -27.50 -15.79
CA SER A 499 12.31 -28.27 -17.02
C SER A 499 12.83 -27.41 -18.17
N LYS A 500 12.37 -26.16 -18.27
CA LYS A 500 12.88 -25.19 -19.24
C LYS A 500 14.35 -24.91 -19.01
N HIS A 501 14.74 -24.69 -17.76
CA HIS A 501 16.13 -24.46 -17.38
C HIS A 501 17.04 -25.67 -17.70
N GLU A 502 16.69 -26.85 -17.19
CA GLU A 502 17.53 -28.05 -17.29
C GLU A 502 17.59 -28.65 -18.69
N PHE A 503 16.46 -28.65 -19.40
CA PHE A 503 16.33 -29.38 -20.68
C PHE A 503 16.11 -28.46 -21.88
N GLY A 504 16.08 -27.14 -21.68
CA GLY A 504 15.72 -26.16 -22.72
C GLY A 504 14.25 -26.24 -23.17
N ASN A 505 13.44 -27.07 -22.52
CA ASN A 505 12.09 -27.41 -22.98
C ASN A 505 11.15 -27.67 -21.78
N GLU A 506 10.15 -26.82 -21.63
CA GLU A 506 9.15 -26.86 -20.56
C GLU A 506 8.23 -28.09 -20.64
N LYS A 507 8.04 -28.67 -21.83
CA LYS A 507 7.17 -29.85 -22.04
C LYS A 507 7.72 -31.13 -21.40
N LYS A 508 8.97 -31.11 -20.93
CA LYS A 508 9.59 -32.22 -20.20
C LYS A 508 9.35 -32.14 -18.68
N SER A 509 8.40 -31.32 -18.22
CA SER A 509 8.05 -31.14 -16.79
C SER A 509 7.70 -32.43 -16.06
N ASN A 510 7.19 -33.45 -16.76
CA ASN A 510 6.94 -34.78 -16.20
C ASN A 510 8.22 -35.51 -15.73
N ARG A 511 9.40 -35.09 -16.19
CA ARG A 511 10.71 -35.63 -15.76
C ARG A 511 11.20 -35.01 -14.45
N ILE A 512 10.57 -33.93 -13.98
CA ILE A 512 10.90 -33.30 -12.70
C ILE A 512 10.16 -34.03 -11.58
N ALA A 513 10.94 -34.66 -10.70
CA ALA A 513 10.42 -35.35 -9.53
C ALA A 513 9.76 -34.37 -8.51
N ASP A 514 8.76 -34.87 -7.79
CA ASP A 514 7.99 -34.07 -6.82
C ASP A 514 8.83 -33.63 -5.61
N ASN A 515 9.91 -34.33 -5.29
CA ASN A 515 10.83 -33.98 -4.20
C ASN A 515 11.62 -32.67 -4.42
N ARG A 516 11.54 -32.07 -5.61
CA ARG A 516 12.14 -30.76 -5.92
C ARG A 516 11.17 -29.60 -5.68
N LEU A 517 9.94 -29.90 -5.26
CA LEU A 517 8.99 -28.90 -4.80
C LEU A 517 9.28 -28.54 -3.34
N PRO A 518 9.10 -27.26 -2.94
CA PRO A 518 9.26 -26.89 -1.55
C PRO A 518 8.16 -27.55 -0.69
N THR A 519 8.52 -27.99 0.51
CA THR A 519 7.55 -28.38 1.54
C THR A 519 6.69 -27.18 1.93
N ARG A 520 5.36 -27.38 2.00
CA ARG A 520 4.45 -26.34 2.44
C ARG A 520 4.66 -26.05 3.93
N ASP A 521 4.56 -24.78 4.29
CA ASP A 521 4.58 -24.38 5.68
C ASP A 521 3.15 -24.42 6.24
N GLU A 522 2.85 -25.45 7.03
CA GLU A 522 1.54 -25.64 7.66
C GLU A 522 1.38 -24.78 8.92
N SER A 523 2.47 -24.20 9.46
CA SER A 523 2.40 -23.32 10.64
C SER A 523 1.84 -21.93 10.33
N SER A 524 1.81 -21.58 9.04
CA SER A 524 1.13 -20.41 8.49
C SER A 524 -0.36 -20.63 8.17
N LEU A 525 -0.95 -21.81 8.39
CA LEU A 525 -2.38 -22.10 8.10
C LEU A 525 -3.35 -21.62 9.19
#